data_AF-B3EKI2-F1
#
_entry.id   AF-B3EKI2-F1
#
_cell.length_a   1.000
_cell.length_b   1.000
_cell.length_c   1.000
_cell.angle_alpha   90.00
_cell.angle_beta   90.00
_cell.angle_gamma   90.00
#
_symmetry.space_group_name_H-M   'P 1'
#
loop_
_entity.id
_entity.type
_entity.pdbx_description
1 polymer ?
#
loop_
_entity_poly.entity_id
_entity_poly.type
_entity_poly.pdbx_seq_one_letter_code
_entity_poly.pdbx_strand_id
1 'polypeptide(L)'
;MYEDAQEIFGYLPIRRDTSENDYINHLWQSFLLLEKADRRGDKDENGFAVEDKSLFMGRSFAVMPFHLLFMLAIQYKVLRIYKEQKEKYELALTTKNPRNGEKDILAPESPLAIAFLGESEIVDFLKIAGLSADDARSIKKSIVRYRNDKIAHAKGYIEQDIETKITEYFGWLETLQTVYRQMNQNVADLWLSEVEIGDDMEQFLEIHFLDSCFSPRDFGDIIGTLLEAEQLDFDQWSQVVNKGLEMVRLMKK
;
A
#
# COMPACT_ATOMS: atom_id res chain seq x y z
N MET A 1 15.10 -0.47 12.01
CA MET A 1 14.90 0.74 11.17
C MET A 1 14.74 0.44 9.68
N TYR A 2 15.75 -0.08 8.97
CA TYR A 2 15.56 -0.54 7.58
C TYR A 2 14.59 -1.74 7.52
N GLU A 3 14.77 -2.68 8.45
CA GLU A 3 13.96 -3.90 8.53
C GLU A 3 12.48 -3.58 8.78
N ASP A 4 12.17 -2.65 9.70
CA ASP A 4 10.78 -2.26 9.97
C ASP A 4 10.17 -1.48 8.79
N ALA A 5 10.93 -0.57 8.16
CA ALA A 5 10.45 0.20 7.01
C ALA A 5 10.16 -0.67 5.77
N GLN A 6 10.85 -1.81 5.63
CA GLN A 6 10.59 -2.78 4.55
C GLN A 6 9.20 -3.42 4.65
N GLU A 7 8.54 -3.38 5.81
CA GLU A 7 7.19 -3.91 5.95
C GLU A 7 6.19 -3.23 5.00
N ILE A 8 6.50 -2.04 4.48
CA ILE A 8 5.66 -1.34 3.50
C ILE A 8 5.37 -2.18 2.26
N PHE A 9 6.30 -3.05 1.86
CA PHE A 9 6.11 -3.97 0.73
C PHE A 9 5.00 -5.00 0.98
N GLY A 10 4.65 -5.28 2.23
CA GLY A 10 3.50 -6.12 2.59
C GLY A 10 2.14 -5.46 2.34
N TYR A 11 2.12 -4.13 2.16
CA TYR A 11 0.92 -3.32 1.93
C TYR A 11 0.81 -2.78 0.51
N LEU A 12 1.92 -2.79 -0.23
CA LEU A 12 1.97 -2.50 -1.65
C LEU A 12 1.45 -3.72 -2.43
N PRO A 13 0.95 -3.53 -3.67
CA PRO A 13 0.40 -4.61 -4.46
C PRO A 13 1.47 -5.66 -4.76
N ILE A 14 1.02 -6.85 -5.11
CA ILE A 14 1.93 -7.83 -5.66
C ILE A 14 2.21 -7.46 -7.12
N ARG A 15 3.50 -7.37 -7.42
CA ARG A 15 4.12 -6.74 -8.59
C ARG A 15 3.52 -7.22 -9.92
N ARG A 16 2.92 -6.31 -10.71
CA ARG A 16 2.33 -6.59 -12.04
C ARG A 16 3.05 -5.91 -13.19
N ASP A 17 3.19 -4.59 -13.10
CA ASP A 17 3.73 -3.77 -14.19
C ASP A 17 5.13 -3.27 -13.85
N THR A 18 6.05 -3.39 -14.81
CA THR A 18 7.35 -2.74 -14.80
C THR A 18 7.28 -1.26 -14.41
N SER A 19 6.31 -0.48 -14.91
CA SER A 19 6.28 0.96 -14.65
C SER A 19 5.93 1.32 -13.19
N GLU A 20 4.93 0.64 -12.61
CA GLU A 20 4.55 0.81 -11.20
C GLU A 20 5.65 0.30 -10.26
N ASN A 21 6.28 -0.82 -10.63
CA ASN A 21 7.42 -1.37 -9.91
C ASN A 21 8.63 -0.43 -9.95
N ASP A 22 8.92 0.17 -11.10
CA ASP A 22 10.00 1.15 -11.24
C ASP A 22 9.73 2.37 -10.37
N TYR A 23 8.47 2.81 -10.27
CA TYR A 23 8.09 3.89 -9.36
C TYR A 23 8.25 3.52 -7.88
N ILE A 24 7.77 2.34 -7.47
CA ILE A 24 7.98 1.82 -6.10
C ILE A 24 9.47 1.72 -5.77
N ASN A 25 10.26 1.15 -6.68
CA ASN A 25 11.71 1.03 -6.53
C ASN A 25 12.37 2.40 -6.44
N HIS A 26 11.97 3.35 -7.29
CA HIS A 26 12.48 4.71 -7.27
C HIS A 26 12.21 5.39 -5.92
N LEU A 27 10.99 5.31 -5.40
CA LEU A 27 10.62 5.86 -4.10
C LEU A 27 11.39 5.19 -2.97
N TRP A 28 11.50 3.86 -2.99
CA TRP A 28 12.25 3.11 -1.98
C TRP A 28 13.73 3.46 -2.00
N GLN A 29 14.39 3.46 -3.16
CA GLN A 29 15.80 3.84 -3.27
C GLN A 29 16.01 5.30 -2.85
N SER A 30 15.07 6.19 -3.17
CA SER A 30 15.12 7.59 -2.71
C SER A 30 15.04 7.69 -1.19
N PHE A 31 14.13 6.93 -0.56
CA PHE A 31 14.07 6.82 0.91
C PHE A 31 15.39 6.34 1.49
N LEU A 32 15.99 5.28 0.93
CA LEU A 32 17.26 4.73 1.42
C LEU A 32 18.43 5.69 1.26
N LEU A 33 18.52 6.39 0.12
CA LEU A 33 19.61 7.34 -0.11
C LEU A 33 19.52 8.52 0.86
N LEU A 34 18.31 9.03 1.11
CA LEU A 34 18.06 10.14 2.01
C LEU A 34 18.22 9.75 3.49
N GLU A 35 17.83 8.53 3.87
CA GLU A 35 18.08 8.00 5.22
C GLU A 35 19.58 7.77 5.47
N LYS A 36 20.27 7.12 4.51
CA LYS A 36 21.70 6.80 4.64
C LYS A 36 22.61 8.01 4.52
N ALA A 37 22.11 9.14 4.01
CA ALA A 37 22.87 10.38 3.97
C ALA A 37 23.43 10.71 5.36
N ASP A 38 22.72 10.41 6.44
CA ASP A 38 23.10 10.67 7.84
C ASP A 38 24.21 9.72 8.38
N ARG A 39 24.44 8.56 7.74
CA ARG A 39 25.40 7.54 8.24
C ARG A 39 26.78 7.61 7.60
N ARG A 40 26.96 8.43 6.56
CA ARG A 40 28.29 8.75 6.02
C ARG A 40 28.93 9.81 6.91
N GLY A 41 29.34 9.38 8.09
CA GLY A 41 30.31 10.13 8.89
C GLY A 41 31.64 10.09 8.15
N ASP A 42 31.86 11.08 7.27
CA ASP A 42 33.23 11.45 6.92
C ASP A 42 33.90 11.84 8.23
N LYS A 43 34.81 10.98 8.68
CA LYS A 43 35.79 11.37 9.68
C LYS A 43 36.82 12.21 8.95
N ASP A 44 37.21 13.33 9.53
CA ASP A 44 38.37 14.04 9.02
C ASP A 44 39.63 13.16 9.13
N GLU A 45 40.74 13.62 8.56
CA GLU A 45 42.06 12.96 8.65
C GLU A 45 42.52 12.67 10.09
N ASN A 46 41.86 13.25 11.09
CA ASN A 46 42.13 13.11 12.52
C ASN A 46 41.11 12.25 13.26
N GLY A 47 40.13 11.65 12.57
CA GLY A 47 39.14 10.75 13.17
C GLY A 47 37.97 11.44 13.87
N PHE A 48 37.84 12.77 13.78
CA PHE A 48 36.72 13.52 14.35
C PHE A 48 35.52 13.50 13.41
N ALA A 49 34.32 13.37 13.99
CA ALA A 49 33.09 13.45 13.23
C ALA A 49 32.96 14.85 12.62
N VAL A 50 32.90 14.94 11.29
CA VAL A 50 32.53 16.18 10.62
C VAL A 50 31.05 16.40 10.92
N GLU A 51 30.73 17.36 11.80
CA GLU A 51 29.36 17.84 12.00
C GLU A 51 28.93 18.66 10.78
N ASP A 52 28.71 18.00 9.65
CA ASP A 52 28.14 18.64 8.48
C ASP A 52 26.63 18.74 8.64
N LYS A 53 26.14 19.94 9.02
CA LYS A 53 24.71 20.25 9.16
C LYS A 53 23.92 20.03 7.87
N SER A 54 24.56 19.96 6.70
CA SER A 54 23.91 19.66 5.43
C SER A 54 23.45 18.20 5.31
N LEU A 55 24.10 17.28 6.04
CA LEU A 55 23.81 15.85 6.03
C LEU A 55 22.54 15.52 6.85
N PHE A 56 22.37 16.17 8.00
CA PHE A 56 21.20 16.02 8.88
C PHE A 56 19.87 16.42 8.19
N MET A 57 19.95 17.30 7.18
CA MET A 57 18.78 17.70 6.40
C MET A 57 18.25 16.56 5.53
N GLY A 58 19.12 15.70 4.99
CA GLY A 58 18.74 14.61 4.07
C GLY A 58 17.77 13.62 4.72
N ARG A 59 18.02 13.25 5.97
CA ARG A 59 17.17 12.33 6.74
C ARG A 59 15.76 12.87 6.85
N SER A 60 15.59 14.13 7.23
CA SER A 60 14.28 14.77 7.36
C SER A 60 13.48 14.88 6.05
N PHE A 61 14.12 14.72 4.89
CA PHE A 61 13.45 14.59 3.60
C PHE A 61 13.12 13.14 3.21
N ALA A 62 13.74 12.13 3.84
CA ALA A 62 13.49 10.72 3.55
C ALA A 62 12.03 10.30 3.78
N VAL A 63 11.36 10.97 4.73
CA VAL A 63 9.94 10.78 5.02
C VAL A 63 9.02 11.03 3.81
N MET A 64 9.43 11.85 2.83
CA MET A 64 8.60 12.17 1.67
C MET A 64 8.46 11.00 0.69
N PRO A 65 9.56 10.39 0.19
CA PRO A 65 9.43 9.15 -0.57
C PRO A 65 8.68 8.04 0.17
N PHE A 66 8.87 7.93 1.49
CA PHE A 66 8.13 6.96 2.30
C PHE A 66 6.63 7.29 2.40
N HIS A 67 6.29 8.57 2.56
CA HIS A 67 4.91 9.04 2.51
C HIS A 67 4.25 8.72 1.16
N LEU A 68 4.97 8.85 0.05
CA LEU A 68 4.46 8.48 -1.27
C LEU A 68 4.23 6.97 -1.40
N LEU A 69 5.10 6.12 -0.80
CA LEU A 69 4.84 4.67 -0.72
C LEU A 69 3.59 4.36 0.10
N PHE A 70 3.40 5.05 1.22
CA PHE A 70 2.20 4.92 2.05
C PHE A 70 0.93 5.37 1.29
N MET A 71 0.98 6.51 0.60
CA MET A 71 -0.13 6.99 -0.23
C MET A 71 -0.45 6.00 -1.34
N LEU A 72 0.57 5.45 -1.98
CA LEU A 72 0.41 4.43 -3.01
C LEU A 72 -0.30 3.18 -2.47
N ALA A 73 0.10 2.69 -1.28
CA ALA A 73 -0.57 1.57 -0.63
C ALA A 73 -2.07 1.86 -0.40
N ILE A 74 -2.43 3.05 0.07
CA ILE A 74 -3.84 3.44 0.23
C ILE A 74 -4.56 3.59 -1.12
N GLN A 75 -3.91 4.12 -2.14
CA GLN A 75 -4.48 4.23 -3.49
C GLN A 75 -4.82 2.85 -4.07
N TYR A 76 -3.99 1.84 -3.85
CA TYR A 76 -4.33 0.46 -4.23
C TYR A 76 -5.54 -0.08 -3.47
N LYS A 77 -5.68 0.23 -2.18
CA LYS A 77 -6.88 -0.13 -1.41
C LYS A 77 -8.14 0.52 -2.01
N VAL A 78 -8.06 1.79 -2.42
CA VAL A 78 -9.17 2.46 -3.13
C VAL A 78 -9.44 1.84 -4.50
N LEU A 79 -8.41 1.47 -5.26
CA LEU A 79 -8.57 0.74 -6.53
C LEU A 79 -9.30 -0.59 -6.31
N ARG A 80 -9.01 -1.31 -5.21
CA ARG A 80 -9.75 -2.52 -4.84
C ARG A 80 -11.22 -2.24 -4.53
N ILE A 81 -11.56 -1.12 -3.89
CA ILE A 81 -12.96 -0.72 -3.72
C ILE A 81 -13.65 -0.57 -5.09
N TYR A 82 -12.98 0.01 -6.08
CA TYR A 82 -13.55 0.10 -7.43
C TYR A 82 -13.79 -1.28 -8.06
N LYS A 83 -12.85 -2.22 -7.89
CA LYS A 83 -12.98 -3.59 -8.44
C LYS A 83 -14.08 -4.40 -7.76
N GLU A 84 -14.10 -4.41 -6.43
CA GLU A 84 -14.98 -5.30 -5.65
C GLU A 84 -16.34 -4.67 -5.28
N GLN A 85 -16.43 -3.33 -5.23
CA GLN A 85 -17.62 -2.60 -4.81
C GLN A 85 -17.92 -1.42 -5.74
N LYS A 86 -17.85 -1.68 -7.05
CA LYS A 86 -17.99 -0.70 -8.13
C LYS A 86 -19.17 0.26 -7.96
N GLU A 87 -20.35 -0.25 -7.64
CA GLU A 87 -21.55 0.57 -7.48
C GLU A 87 -21.41 1.62 -6.36
N LYS A 88 -20.79 1.24 -5.23
CA LYS A 88 -20.56 2.17 -4.11
C LYS A 88 -19.47 3.18 -4.43
N TYR A 89 -18.44 2.75 -5.18
CA TYR A 89 -17.40 3.63 -5.68
C TYR A 89 -17.96 4.70 -6.62
N GLU A 90 -18.75 4.28 -7.61
CA GLU A 90 -19.42 5.17 -8.56
C GLU A 90 -20.36 6.13 -7.85
N LEU A 91 -21.15 5.63 -6.88
CA LEU A 91 -22.02 6.46 -6.06
C LEU A 91 -21.24 7.56 -5.31
N ALA A 92 -20.10 7.22 -4.72
CA ALA A 92 -19.24 8.19 -4.05
C ALA A 92 -18.64 9.24 -5.01
N LEU A 93 -18.43 8.87 -6.28
CA LEU A 93 -17.97 9.77 -7.35
C LEU A 93 -19.06 10.63 -7.98
N THR A 94 -20.35 10.33 -7.83
CA THR A 94 -21.45 11.05 -8.52
C THR A 94 -21.45 12.57 -8.30
N THR A 95 -20.87 13.04 -7.20
CA THR A 95 -20.77 14.47 -6.88
C THR A 95 -19.56 15.16 -7.51
N LYS A 96 -18.68 14.40 -8.17
CA LYS A 96 -17.47 14.89 -8.84
C LYS A 96 -17.73 15.20 -10.30
N ASN A 97 -17.24 16.36 -10.73
CA ASN A 97 -17.08 16.72 -12.13
C ASN A 97 -15.57 16.74 -12.43
N PRO A 98 -14.97 15.61 -12.88
CA PRO A 98 -13.55 15.54 -13.18
C PRO A 98 -13.19 16.54 -14.29
N ARG A 99 -12.04 17.21 -14.15
CA ARG A 99 -11.57 18.13 -15.20
C ARG A 99 -11.06 17.34 -16.40
N ASN A 100 -10.84 18.04 -17.53
CA ASN A 100 -10.14 17.45 -18.67
C ASN A 100 -8.74 17.00 -18.24
N GLY A 101 -8.50 15.68 -18.26
CA GLY A 101 -7.26 15.05 -17.77
C GLY A 101 -7.41 14.21 -16.50
N GLU A 102 -8.54 14.30 -15.79
CA GLU A 102 -8.82 13.52 -14.57
C GLU A 102 -9.90 12.45 -14.79
N LYS A 103 -10.26 12.17 -16.05
CA LYS A 103 -11.36 11.24 -16.38
C LYS A 103 -11.07 9.81 -15.96
N ASP A 104 -9.80 9.45 -15.84
CA ASP A 104 -9.34 8.12 -15.47
C ASP A 104 -9.80 7.72 -14.06
N ILE A 105 -10.18 8.68 -13.20
CA ILE A 105 -10.77 8.37 -11.88
C ILE A 105 -12.14 7.69 -11.98
N LEU A 106 -12.83 7.80 -13.12
CA LEU A 106 -14.16 7.20 -13.31
C LEU A 106 -14.08 5.70 -13.60
N ALA A 107 -12.95 5.25 -14.16
CA ALA A 107 -12.68 3.86 -14.46
C ALA A 107 -11.18 3.58 -14.29
N PRO A 108 -10.68 3.61 -13.05
CA PRO A 108 -9.25 3.54 -12.80
C PRO A 108 -8.71 2.14 -13.10
N GLU A 109 -7.70 2.06 -13.96
CA GLU A 109 -6.97 0.81 -14.25
C GLU A 109 -5.70 0.65 -13.40
N SER A 110 -5.24 1.75 -12.78
CA SER A 110 -4.03 1.82 -11.96
C SER A 110 -4.26 2.72 -10.73
N PRO A 111 -3.58 2.50 -9.60
CA PRO A 111 -3.54 3.45 -8.47
C PRO A 111 -3.08 4.86 -8.88
N LEU A 112 -2.31 5.00 -9.95
CA LEU A 112 -1.84 6.31 -10.42
C LEU A 112 -3.01 7.16 -10.91
N ALA A 113 -4.06 6.54 -11.45
CA ALA A 113 -5.31 7.24 -11.75
C ALA A 113 -6.00 7.73 -10.46
N ILE A 114 -5.95 6.95 -9.38
CA ILE A 114 -6.49 7.36 -8.06
C ILE A 114 -5.75 8.58 -7.50
N ALA A 115 -4.49 8.81 -7.89
CA ALA A 115 -3.71 9.97 -7.44
C ALA A 115 -4.27 11.32 -7.91
N PHE A 116 -5.20 11.36 -8.88
CA PHE A 116 -5.93 12.58 -9.23
C PHE A 116 -6.94 13.00 -8.15
N LEU A 117 -7.29 12.11 -7.22
CA LEU A 117 -8.03 12.48 -6.01
C LEU A 117 -7.10 13.15 -5.00
N GLY A 118 -7.61 14.15 -4.28
CA GLY A 118 -6.87 14.72 -3.15
C GLY A 118 -6.68 13.68 -2.03
N GLU A 119 -5.59 13.78 -1.26
CA GLU A 119 -5.30 12.88 -0.13
C GLU A 119 -6.49 12.73 0.84
N SER A 120 -7.17 13.84 1.17
CA SER A 120 -8.37 13.81 2.01
C SER A 120 -9.51 12.99 1.42
N GLU A 121 -9.61 13.00 0.10
CA GLU A 121 -10.68 12.35 -0.65
C GLU A 121 -10.39 10.86 -0.75
N ILE A 122 -9.14 10.49 -1.07
CA ILE A 122 -8.67 9.10 -1.03
C ILE A 122 -9.05 8.44 0.31
N VAL A 123 -8.84 9.14 1.44
CA VAL A 123 -9.21 8.62 2.76
C VAL A 123 -10.73 8.52 2.96
N ASP A 124 -11.54 9.39 2.34
CA ASP A 124 -13.01 9.26 2.39
C ASP A 124 -13.51 8.00 1.66
N PHE A 125 -12.88 7.62 0.54
CA PHE A 125 -13.26 6.39 -0.17
C PHE A 125 -13.10 5.15 0.70
N LEU A 126 -12.11 5.12 1.59
CA LEU A 126 -11.89 3.98 2.51
C LEU A 126 -13.08 3.73 3.46
N LYS A 127 -13.98 4.70 3.64
CA LYS A 127 -15.23 4.51 4.39
C LYS A 127 -16.17 3.51 3.72
N ILE A 128 -16.08 3.34 2.38
CA ILE A 128 -16.83 2.31 1.64
C ILE A 128 -16.44 0.91 2.12
N ALA A 129 -15.16 0.72 2.43
CA ALA A 129 -14.65 -0.53 3.00
C ALA A 129 -14.98 -0.68 4.50
N GLY A 130 -15.51 0.35 5.16
CA GLY A 130 -15.90 0.31 6.58
C GLY A 130 -15.00 1.13 7.52
N LEU A 131 -14.07 1.94 7.00
CA LEU A 131 -13.26 2.83 7.85
C LEU A 131 -14.15 3.80 8.63
N SER A 132 -13.95 3.88 9.94
CA SER A 132 -14.74 4.76 10.80
C SER A 132 -14.50 6.23 10.48
N ALA A 133 -15.47 7.10 10.79
CA ALA A 133 -15.32 8.53 10.60
C ALA A 133 -14.20 9.13 11.48
N ASP A 134 -13.96 8.55 12.66
CA ASP A 134 -12.89 8.95 13.58
C ASP A 134 -11.51 8.59 13.05
N ASP A 135 -11.34 7.37 12.56
CA ASP A 135 -10.08 6.92 11.97
C ASP A 135 -9.78 7.70 10.69
N ALA A 136 -10.78 7.90 9.84
CA ALA A 136 -10.64 8.74 8.64
C ALA A 136 -10.20 10.16 8.99
N ARG A 137 -10.78 10.78 10.04
CA ARG A 137 -10.34 12.11 10.51
C ARG A 137 -8.91 12.09 11.00
N SER A 138 -8.51 11.04 11.72
CA SER A 138 -7.16 10.90 12.28
C SER A 138 -6.11 10.72 11.18
N ILE A 139 -6.37 9.85 10.21
CA ILE A 139 -5.52 9.64 9.03
C ILE A 139 -5.39 10.94 8.24
N LYS A 140 -6.49 11.63 7.93
CA LYS A 140 -6.43 12.91 7.21
C LYS A 140 -5.62 13.96 7.96
N LYS A 141 -5.79 14.05 9.28
CA LYS A 141 -5.01 14.97 10.12
C LYS A 141 -3.52 14.62 10.03
N SER A 142 -3.19 13.33 10.08
CA SER A 142 -1.83 12.82 9.97
C SER A 142 -1.17 13.12 8.63
N ILE A 143 -1.91 13.06 7.52
CA ILE A 143 -1.39 13.25 6.16
C ILE A 143 -1.40 14.73 5.75
N VAL A 144 -2.55 15.40 5.89
CA VAL A 144 -2.78 16.75 5.35
C VAL A 144 -2.09 17.83 6.19
N ARG A 145 -2.15 17.73 7.53
CA ARG A 145 -1.41 18.69 8.37
C ARG A 145 0.09 18.47 8.27
N TYR A 146 0.52 17.23 8.06
CA TYR A 146 1.93 16.93 7.87
C TYR A 146 2.48 17.62 6.63
N ARG A 147 1.85 17.43 5.46
CA ARG A 147 2.28 18.09 4.22
C ARG A 147 2.20 19.61 4.33
N ASN A 148 1.06 20.14 4.80
CA ASN A 148 0.83 21.59 4.83
C ASN A 148 1.69 22.30 5.90
N ASP A 149 1.75 21.79 7.13
CA ASP A 149 2.40 22.49 8.25
C ASP A 149 3.91 22.22 8.34
N LYS A 150 4.40 21.10 7.78
CA LYS A 150 5.79 20.66 7.95
C LYS A 150 6.63 20.74 6.69
N ILE A 151 6.03 20.57 5.51
CA ILE A 151 6.79 20.41 4.24
C ILE A 151 6.51 21.55 3.25
N ALA A 152 5.24 21.93 3.06
CA ALA A 152 4.83 22.85 1.99
C ALA A 152 4.99 24.34 2.36
N HIS A 153 5.01 24.67 3.66
CA HIS A 153 5.30 26.02 4.12
C HIS A 153 6.76 26.12 4.53
N ALA A 154 7.50 27.08 3.95
CA ALA A 154 8.88 27.45 4.31
C ALA A 154 8.97 28.07 5.72
N LYS A 155 8.35 27.44 6.72
CA LYS A 155 8.40 27.81 8.14
C LYS A 155 9.57 27.14 8.87
N GLY A 156 10.44 26.43 8.15
CA GLY A 156 11.67 25.84 8.69
C GLY A 156 11.45 24.64 9.61
N TYR A 157 10.28 23.97 9.56
CA TYR A 157 10.05 22.78 10.35
C TYR A 157 10.66 21.57 9.63
N ILE A 158 11.72 21.03 10.21
CA ILE A 158 12.41 19.83 9.73
C ILE A 158 11.88 18.68 10.58
N GLU A 159 11.26 17.66 9.96
CA GLU A 159 10.80 16.47 10.69
C GLU A 159 12.01 15.70 11.20
N GLN A 160 12.20 15.66 12.52
CA GLN A 160 13.38 15.03 13.13
C GLN A 160 13.11 13.58 13.52
N ASP A 161 11.85 13.13 13.57
CA ASP A 161 11.50 11.78 13.98
C ASP A 161 10.71 11.02 12.90
N ILE A 162 11.46 10.52 11.93
CA ILE A 162 10.94 9.68 10.84
C ILE A 162 10.42 8.35 11.35
N GLU A 163 11.01 7.81 12.42
CA GLU A 163 10.65 6.50 12.96
C GLU A 163 9.24 6.55 13.54
N THR A 164 8.93 7.60 14.32
CA THR A 164 7.57 7.85 14.79
C THR A 164 6.59 7.99 13.63
N LYS A 165 6.99 8.65 12.54
CA LYS A 165 6.11 8.82 11.37
C LYS A 165 5.87 7.51 10.61
N ILE A 166 6.91 6.71 10.40
CA ILE A 166 6.81 5.39 9.79
C ILE A 166 5.91 4.48 10.63
N THR A 167 6.13 4.47 11.95
CA THR A 167 5.30 3.72 12.90
C THR A 167 3.84 4.15 12.84
N GLU A 168 3.58 5.46 12.76
CA GLU A 168 2.23 6.00 12.60
C GLU A 168 1.58 5.50 11.30
N TYR A 169 2.30 5.54 10.17
CA TYR A 169 1.79 5.01 8.89
C TYR A 169 1.49 3.53 8.95
N PHE A 170 2.35 2.72 9.58
CA PHE A 170 2.05 1.29 9.75
C PHE A 170 0.84 1.05 10.64
N GLY A 171 0.66 1.81 11.71
CA GLY A 171 -0.54 1.74 12.53
C GLY A 171 -1.82 1.98 11.72
N TRP A 172 -1.80 2.95 10.80
CA TRP A 172 -2.92 3.18 9.88
C TRP A 172 -3.09 2.07 8.85
N LEU A 173 -2.00 1.55 8.29
CA LEU A 173 -2.07 0.43 7.33
C LEU A 173 -2.60 -0.86 7.97
N GLU A 174 -2.24 -1.17 9.22
CA GLU A 174 -2.81 -2.30 9.97
C GLU A 174 -4.31 -2.10 10.27
N THR A 175 -4.70 -0.87 10.61
CA THR A 175 -6.11 -0.50 10.79
C THR A 175 -6.88 -0.75 9.48
N LEU A 176 -6.33 -0.32 8.35
CA LEU A 176 -6.92 -0.55 7.04
C LEU A 176 -6.95 -2.04 6.68
N GLN A 177 -5.92 -2.81 7.00
CA GLN A 177 -5.93 -4.25 6.77
C GLN A 177 -7.10 -4.92 7.50
N THR A 178 -7.33 -4.53 8.75
CA THR A 178 -8.46 -5.03 9.55
C THR A 178 -9.80 -4.69 8.92
N VAL A 179 -9.97 -3.44 8.44
CA VAL A 179 -11.19 -2.98 7.75
C VAL A 179 -11.45 -3.78 6.46
N TYR A 180 -10.40 -4.19 5.75
CA TYR A 180 -10.53 -4.93 4.49
C TYR A 180 -10.78 -6.43 4.66
N ARG A 181 -10.66 -6.99 5.86
CA ARG A 181 -10.85 -8.44 6.09
C ARG A 181 -12.18 -8.97 5.57
N GLN A 182 -13.29 -8.25 5.81
CA GLN A 182 -14.59 -8.69 5.32
C GLN A 182 -14.66 -8.68 3.79
N MET A 183 -14.04 -7.69 3.15
CA MET A 183 -13.98 -7.64 1.68
C MET A 183 -13.10 -8.79 1.15
N ASN A 184 -11.96 -9.08 1.78
CA ASN A 184 -11.09 -10.19 1.43
C ASN A 184 -11.82 -11.54 1.58
N GLN A 185 -12.58 -11.71 2.67
CA GLN A 185 -13.40 -12.90 2.90
C GLN A 185 -14.46 -13.06 1.80
N ASN A 186 -15.20 -12.00 1.46
CA ASN A 186 -16.20 -12.07 0.40
C ASN A 186 -15.60 -12.47 -0.96
N VAL A 187 -14.38 -12.00 -1.26
CA VAL A 187 -13.68 -12.39 -2.50
C VAL A 187 -13.26 -13.86 -2.44
N ALA A 188 -12.73 -14.32 -1.31
CA ALA A 188 -12.39 -15.73 -1.13
C ALA A 188 -13.62 -16.65 -1.25
N ASP A 189 -14.76 -16.25 -0.64
CA ASP A 189 -16.03 -16.99 -0.73
C ASP A 189 -16.54 -17.05 -2.18
N LEU A 190 -16.41 -15.95 -2.93
CA LEU A 190 -16.77 -15.91 -4.34
C LEU A 190 -15.91 -16.87 -5.16
N TRP A 191 -14.59 -16.83 -4.99
CA TRP A 191 -13.67 -17.75 -5.66
C TRP A 191 -13.99 -19.21 -5.35
N LEU A 192 -14.24 -19.50 -4.08
CA LEU A 192 -14.64 -20.82 -3.61
C LEU A 192 -15.94 -21.31 -4.26
N SER A 193 -16.87 -20.40 -4.58
CA SER A 193 -18.12 -20.74 -5.28
C SER A 193 -17.96 -20.96 -6.78
N GLU A 194 -16.86 -20.49 -7.37
CA GLU A 194 -16.53 -20.63 -8.79
C GLU A 194 -15.71 -21.89 -9.08
N VAL A 195 -15.03 -22.44 -8.07
CA VAL A 195 -14.20 -23.64 -8.18
C VAL A 195 -15.05 -24.91 -8.16
N GLU A 196 -14.87 -25.76 -9.15
CA GLU A 196 -15.43 -27.11 -9.24
C GLU A 196 -14.39 -28.18 -8.82
N ILE A 197 -14.87 -29.39 -8.51
CA ILE A 197 -13.99 -30.52 -8.14
C ILE A 197 -13.13 -30.91 -9.36
N GLY A 198 -11.81 -30.96 -9.15
CA GLY A 198 -10.83 -31.31 -10.18
C GLY A 198 -10.32 -30.13 -11.02
N ASP A 199 -10.76 -28.90 -10.71
CA ASP A 199 -10.16 -27.70 -11.29
C ASP A 199 -8.69 -27.54 -10.90
N ASP A 200 -7.90 -26.97 -11.82
CA ASP A 200 -6.52 -26.57 -11.60
C ASP A 200 -6.50 -25.27 -10.76
N MET A 201 -6.29 -25.44 -9.46
CA MET A 201 -6.22 -24.34 -8.51
C MET A 201 -4.99 -23.46 -8.71
N GLU A 202 -3.89 -23.98 -9.25
CA GLU A 202 -2.72 -23.13 -9.54
C GLU A 202 -3.04 -22.14 -10.65
N GLN A 203 -3.65 -22.63 -11.75
CA GLN A 203 -4.07 -21.79 -12.86
C GLN A 203 -5.18 -20.81 -12.43
N PHE A 204 -6.17 -21.30 -11.68
CA PHE A 204 -7.25 -20.45 -11.15
C PHE A 204 -6.71 -19.31 -10.30
N LEU A 205 -5.86 -19.64 -9.32
CA LEU A 205 -5.24 -18.63 -8.46
C LEU A 205 -4.41 -17.65 -9.27
N GLU A 206 -3.64 -18.10 -10.25
CA GLU A 206 -2.80 -17.20 -11.06
C GLU A 206 -3.65 -16.17 -11.82
N ILE A 207 -4.75 -16.60 -12.46
CA ILE A 207 -5.67 -15.70 -13.17
C ILE A 207 -6.29 -14.68 -12.21
N HIS A 208 -6.94 -15.17 -11.14
CA HIS A 208 -7.69 -14.30 -10.23
C HIS A 208 -6.76 -13.38 -9.41
N PHE A 209 -5.59 -13.87 -9.05
CA PHE A 209 -4.55 -13.08 -8.39
C PHE A 209 -4.04 -11.93 -9.26
N LEU A 210 -3.82 -12.20 -10.56
CA LEU A 210 -3.37 -11.22 -11.53
C LEU A 210 -4.43 -10.19 -11.90
N ASP A 211 -5.66 -10.28 -11.38
CA ASP A 211 -6.72 -9.28 -11.59
C ASP A 211 -7.13 -8.51 -10.33
N SER A 212 -6.93 -9.05 -9.13
CA SER A 212 -7.51 -8.51 -7.88
C SER A 212 -6.73 -7.42 -7.10
N CYS A 213 -5.57 -6.94 -7.58
CA CYS A 213 -4.75 -5.88 -6.97
C CYS A 213 -4.40 -6.08 -5.47
N PHE A 214 -4.21 -7.33 -5.02
CA PHE A 214 -3.89 -7.63 -3.63
C PHE A 214 -2.49 -7.17 -3.23
N SER A 215 -2.34 -6.75 -1.97
CA SER A 215 -1.05 -6.73 -1.30
C SER A 215 -0.72 -8.12 -0.72
N PRO A 216 0.56 -8.40 -0.38
CA PRO A 216 0.92 -9.65 0.29
C PRO A 216 0.06 -9.97 1.51
N ARG A 217 -0.31 -8.95 2.29
CA ARG A 217 -1.17 -9.10 3.46
C ARG A 217 -2.62 -9.44 3.10
N ASP A 218 -3.18 -8.82 2.06
CA ASP A 218 -4.52 -9.19 1.57
C ASP A 218 -4.58 -10.62 1.08
N PHE A 219 -3.55 -11.03 0.33
CA PHE A 219 -3.44 -12.39 -0.17
C PHE A 219 -3.32 -13.40 0.98
N GLY A 220 -2.61 -13.05 2.05
CA GLY A 220 -2.53 -13.86 3.26
C GLY A 220 -3.90 -14.16 3.88
N ASP A 221 -4.78 -13.15 3.96
CA ASP A 221 -6.15 -13.33 4.45
C ASP A 221 -6.93 -14.33 3.56
N ILE A 222 -6.83 -14.18 2.24
CA ILE A 222 -7.54 -15.02 1.26
C ILE A 222 -7.05 -16.46 1.29
N ILE A 223 -5.73 -16.67 1.27
CA ILE A 223 -5.16 -18.01 1.33
C ILE A 223 -5.51 -18.68 2.65
N GLY A 224 -5.55 -17.94 3.77
CA GLY A 224 -6.05 -18.45 5.04
C GLY A 224 -7.45 -19.07 4.89
N THR A 225 -8.38 -18.32 4.30
CA THR A 225 -9.74 -18.80 4.02
C THR A 225 -9.76 -20.03 3.12
N LEU A 226 -8.99 -20.03 2.02
CA LEU A 226 -8.96 -21.15 1.08
C LEU A 226 -8.41 -22.44 1.72
N LEU A 227 -7.41 -22.32 2.60
CA LEU A 227 -6.81 -23.47 3.29
C LEU A 227 -7.75 -24.12 4.32
N GLU A 228 -8.73 -23.37 4.81
CA GLU A 228 -9.75 -23.84 5.75
C GLU A 228 -11.01 -24.37 5.03
N ALA A 229 -11.08 -24.29 3.70
CA ALA A 229 -12.26 -24.66 2.93
C ALA A 229 -12.43 -26.19 2.80
N GLU A 230 -13.54 -26.72 3.30
CA GLU A 230 -13.85 -28.17 3.27
C GLU A 230 -14.18 -28.70 1.87
N GLN A 231 -14.51 -27.81 0.93
CA GLN A 231 -14.93 -28.17 -0.43
C GLN A 231 -13.78 -28.46 -1.39
N LEU A 232 -12.55 -28.09 -1.04
CA LEU A 232 -11.37 -28.43 -1.85
C LEU A 232 -10.97 -29.87 -1.57
N ASP A 233 -10.69 -30.63 -2.64
CA ASP A 233 -10.07 -31.93 -2.47
C ASP A 233 -8.59 -31.81 -2.08
N PHE A 234 -7.95 -32.94 -1.74
CA PHE A 234 -6.55 -32.94 -1.30
C PHE A 234 -5.58 -32.40 -2.35
N ASP A 235 -5.84 -32.64 -3.64
CA ASP A 235 -4.95 -32.19 -4.71
C ASP A 235 -5.07 -30.68 -4.90
N GLN A 236 -6.30 -30.18 -4.95
CA GLN A 236 -6.62 -28.76 -5.00
C GLN A 236 -6.06 -28.00 -3.78
N TRP A 237 -6.22 -28.55 -2.58
CA TRP A 237 -5.63 -27.99 -1.37
C TRP A 237 -4.09 -27.92 -1.45
N SER A 238 -3.45 -28.98 -1.93
CA SER A 238 -1.99 -29.04 -2.13
C SER A 238 -1.52 -27.97 -3.12
N GLN A 239 -2.26 -27.77 -4.21
CA GLN A 239 -2.01 -26.72 -5.20
C GLN A 239 -2.14 -25.31 -4.59
N VAL A 240 -3.17 -25.04 -3.79
CA VAL A 240 -3.32 -23.77 -3.07
C VAL A 240 -2.13 -23.50 -2.16
N VAL A 241 -1.66 -24.51 -1.40
CA VAL A 241 -0.47 -24.38 -0.54
C VAL A 241 0.77 -24.07 -1.37
N ASN A 242 1.02 -24.85 -2.42
CA ASN A 242 2.23 -24.71 -3.24
C ASN A 242 2.27 -23.36 -3.93
N LYS A 243 1.16 -22.94 -4.56
CA LYS A 243 1.05 -21.64 -5.21
C LYS A 243 1.15 -20.52 -4.19
N GLY A 244 0.46 -20.62 -3.06
CA GLY A 244 0.56 -19.64 -1.96
C GLY A 244 2.02 -19.44 -1.50
N LEU A 245 2.77 -20.52 -1.31
CA LEU A 245 4.19 -20.47 -0.94
C LEU A 245 5.08 -19.90 -2.06
N GLU A 246 4.80 -20.23 -3.32
CA GLU A 246 5.49 -19.64 -4.47
C GLU A 246 5.31 -18.11 -4.49
N MET A 247 4.06 -17.66 -4.35
CA MET A 247 3.72 -16.24 -4.38
C MET A 247 4.39 -15.48 -3.22
N VAL A 248 4.39 -16.05 -2.00
CA VAL A 248 5.13 -15.48 -0.87
C VAL A 248 6.63 -15.35 -1.16
N ARG A 249 7.23 -16.29 -1.91
CA ARG A 249 8.65 -16.19 -2.32
C ARG A 249 8.88 -15.10 -3.35
N LEU A 250 7.95 -14.91 -4.29
CA LEU A 250 8.02 -13.82 -5.28
C LEU A 250 7.90 -12.45 -4.60
N MET A 251 7.14 -12.34 -3.50
CA MET A 251 6.98 -11.10 -2.73
C MET A 251 8.21 -10.72 -1.90
N LYS A 252 9.11 -11.66 -1.59
CA LYS A 252 10.32 -11.44 -0.79
C LYS A 252 11.58 -11.10 -1.61
N LYS A 253 11.53 -11.24 -2.94
CA LYS A 253 12.63 -10.88 -3.84
C LYS A 253 12.57 -9.40 -4.22
#